data_AF-A0A7S2AYP4-F1
#
_entry.id   AF-A0A7S2AYP4-F1
#
_cell.length_a   1.000
_cell.length_b   1.000
_cell.length_c   1.000
_cell.angle_alpha   90.00
_cell.angle_beta   90.00
_cell.angle_gamma   90.00
#
_symmetry.space_group_name_H-M   'P 1'
#
loop_
_entity.id
_entity.type
_entity.pdbx_description
1 polymer ?
#
loop_
_entity_poly.entity_id
_entity_poly.type
_entity_poly.pdbx_seq_one_letter_code
_entity_poly.pdbx_strand_id
1 'polypeptide(L)'
;RAGAAQASRQAAAPLPPMCVDITCADIQCQSPFQLRRLDDQCCPICWAPDDVVGLDRHSALQGENPYLREAHPAAPTSCTGVKCFHPQCAPGYSPGHVQGRCCESCVPGR
;
A
#
# COMPACT_ATOMS: atom_id res chain seq x y z
N ARG A 1 -33.44 -23.78 -12.82
CA ARG A 1 -33.83 -22.38 -13.12
C ARG A 1 -32.55 -21.55 -13.07
N ALA A 2 -31.92 -21.30 -14.22
CA ALA A 2 -30.71 -20.47 -14.31
C ALA A 2 -31.10 -19.20 -15.06
N GLY A 3 -31.10 -18.06 -14.36
CA GLY A 3 -31.29 -16.74 -14.96
C GLY A 3 -29.95 -16.23 -15.46
N ALA A 4 -29.80 -16.14 -16.78
CA ALA A 4 -28.66 -15.46 -17.39
C ALA A 4 -28.81 -13.95 -17.14
N ALA A 5 -27.87 -13.37 -16.39
CA ALA A 5 -27.75 -11.92 -16.26
C ALA A 5 -27.38 -11.34 -17.63
N GLN A 6 -28.31 -10.63 -18.25
CA GLN A 6 -28.11 -9.94 -19.51
C GLN A 6 -27.13 -8.79 -19.30
N ALA A 7 -25.91 -8.92 -19.80
CA ALA A 7 -25.00 -7.79 -19.98
C ALA A 7 -25.66 -6.84 -20.99
N SER A 8 -26.21 -5.74 -20.47
CA SER A 8 -26.84 -4.69 -21.27
C SER A 8 -25.82 -4.10 -22.25
N ARG A 9 -26.01 -4.37 -23.54
CA ARG A 9 -25.37 -3.64 -24.64
C ARG A 9 -25.94 -2.22 -24.67
N GLN A 10 -25.43 -1.35 -23.81
CA GLN A 10 -25.66 0.08 -23.97
C GLN A 10 -24.85 0.53 -25.20
N ALA A 11 -25.56 1.08 -26.19
CA ALA A 11 -24.94 1.61 -27.40
C ALA A 11 -23.92 2.68 -26.99
N ALA A 12 -22.64 2.43 -27.28
CA ALA A 12 -21.57 3.36 -26.95
C ALA A 12 -21.82 4.68 -27.72
N ALA A 13 -21.78 5.80 -27.00
CA ALA A 13 -21.74 7.11 -27.63
C ALA A 13 -20.53 7.17 -28.60
N PRO A 14 -20.62 7.98 -29.69
CA PRO A 14 -19.49 8.18 -30.59
C PRO A 14 -18.25 8.61 -29.81
N LEU A 15 -17.10 7.99 -30.11
CA LEU A 15 -15.83 8.34 -29.47
C LEU A 15 -15.48 9.81 -29.77
N PRO A 16 -14.88 10.53 -28.80
CA PRO A 16 -14.33 11.86 -29.06
C PRO A 16 -13.33 11.84 -30.24
N PRO A 17 -13.22 12.92 -31.04
CA PRO A 17 -12.32 12.97 -32.19
C PRO A 17 -10.86 12.62 -31.87
N MET A 18 -10.42 12.95 -30.64
CA MET A 18 -9.08 12.63 -30.14
C MET A 18 -8.81 11.12 -29.98
N CYS A 19 -9.85 10.29 -30.02
CA CYS A 19 -9.79 8.85 -29.77
C CYS A 19 -9.93 8.00 -31.04
N VAL A 20 -10.10 8.60 -32.22
CA VAL A 20 -10.45 7.90 -33.47
C VAL A 20 -9.37 6.89 -33.89
N ASP A 21 -8.09 7.22 -33.71
CA ASP A 21 -6.97 6.36 -34.09
C ASP A 21 -6.42 5.51 -32.92
N ILE A 22 -7.15 5.44 -31.81
CA ILE A 22 -6.75 4.68 -30.61
C ILE A 22 -7.48 3.34 -30.60
N THR A 23 -6.71 2.25 -30.65
CA THR A 23 -7.23 0.90 -30.42
C THR A 23 -7.08 0.53 -28.94
N CYS A 24 -8.19 0.29 -28.27
CA CYS A 24 -8.21 -0.13 -26.87
C CYS A 24 -8.07 -1.64 -26.73
N ALA A 25 -7.42 -2.09 -25.65
CA ALA A 25 -7.36 -3.50 -25.31
C ALA A 25 -8.72 -4.02 -24.79
N ASP A 26 -9.00 -5.30 -25.03
CA ASP A 26 -10.08 -6.03 -24.39
C ASP A 26 -9.68 -6.36 -22.95
N ILE A 27 -10.22 -5.61 -21.99
CA ILE A 27 -9.90 -5.79 -20.57
C ILE A 27 -10.98 -6.62 -19.86
N GLN A 28 -10.55 -7.48 -18.94
CA GLN A 28 -11.41 -8.19 -18.01
C GLN A 28 -11.17 -7.67 -16.59
N CYS A 29 -12.22 -7.14 -15.97
CA CYS A 29 -12.11 -6.58 -14.63
C CYS A 29 -12.25 -7.68 -13.58
N GLN A 30 -11.29 -7.76 -12.66
CA GLN A 30 -11.38 -8.60 -11.48
C GLN A 30 -12.38 -8.01 -10.50
N SER A 31 -13.18 -8.83 -9.85
CA SER A 31 -14.06 -8.38 -8.77
C SER A 31 -13.25 -7.66 -7.68
N PRO A 32 -13.69 -6.51 -7.15
CA PRO A 32 -15.02 -5.89 -7.30
C PRO A 32 -15.12 -4.84 -8.43
N PHE A 33 -14.10 -4.72 -9.27
CA PHE A 33 -14.05 -3.70 -10.32
C PHE A 33 -15.00 -4.05 -11.47
N GLN A 34 -15.65 -3.02 -12.02
CA GLN A 34 -16.53 -3.13 -13.16
C GLN A 34 -15.99 -2.31 -14.33
N LEU A 35 -16.26 -2.77 -15.55
CA LEU A 35 -15.89 -2.06 -16.77
C LEU A 35 -16.65 -0.73 -16.84
N ARG A 36 -15.94 0.39 -16.90
CA ARG A 36 -16.51 1.73 -16.99
C ARG A 36 -15.89 2.49 -18.16
N ARG A 37 -16.71 3.25 -18.88
CA ARG A 37 -16.28 4.24 -19.88
C ARG A 37 -16.63 5.62 -19.36
N LEU A 38 -15.70 6.57 -19.53
CA LEU A 38 -15.85 7.96 -19.16
C LEU A 38 -15.66 8.83 -20.40
N ASP A 39 -16.38 9.94 -20.49
CA ASP A 39 -16.40 10.79 -21.69
C ASP A 39 -15.05 11.45 -21.98
N ASP A 40 -14.21 11.61 -20.95
CA ASP A 40 -12.86 12.16 -21.02
C ASP A 40 -11.78 11.09 -21.25
N GLN A 41 -12.17 9.85 -21.56
CA GLN A 41 -11.26 8.71 -21.74
C GLN A 41 -11.53 7.94 -23.03
N CYS A 42 -10.48 7.68 -23.80
CA CYS A 42 -10.60 6.91 -25.03
C CYS A 42 -10.88 5.42 -24.77
N CYS A 43 -10.30 4.88 -23.70
CA CYS A 43 -10.38 3.46 -23.36
C CYS A 43 -11.16 3.22 -22.08
N PRO A 44 -11.82 2.05 -21.96
CA PRO A 44 -12.50 1.71 -20.73
C PRO A 44 -11.49 1.43 -19.61
N ILE A 45 -11.94 1.60 -18.37
CA ILE A 45 -11.18 1.28 -17.17
C ILE A 45 -11.95 0.27 -16.31
N CYS A 46 -11.23 -0.42 -15.43
CA CYS A 46 -11.83 -1.18 -14.36
C CYS A 46 -11.95 -0.26 -13.13
N TRP A 47 -13.18 0.03 -12.72
CA TRP A 47 -13.46 0.99 -11.66
C TRP A 47 -14.32 0.37 -10.56
N ALA A 48 -14.04 0.74 -9.31
CA ALA A 48 -14.86 0.44 -8.15
C ALA A 48 -14.92 1.70 -7.26
N PRO A 49 -15.99 1.89 -6.47
CA PRO A 49 -16.06 2.93 -5.45
C PRO A 49 -14.97 2.81 -4.37
N ASP A 50 -14.56 3.94 -3.79
CA ASP A 50 -13.50 3.99 -2.75
C ASP A 50 -13.90 3.29 -1.44
N ASP A 51 -15.20 3.18 -1.14
CA ASP A 51 -15.72 2.43 0.01
C ASP A 51 -15.70 0.91 -0.23
N VAL A 52 -15.66 0.47 -1.50
CA VAL A 52 -15.51 -0.93 -1.88
C VAL A 52 -14.04 -1.32 -2.00
N VAL A 53 -13.21 -0.43 -2.53
CA VAL A 53 -11.75 -0.59 -2.60
C VAL A 53 -11.10 0.57 -1.86
N GLY A 54 -10.73 0.32 -0.61
CA GLY A 54 -10.07 1.33 0.23
C GLY A 54 -8.84 1.92 -0.48
N LEU A 55 -8.87 3.23 -0.73
CA LEU A 55 -7.71 3.98 -1.22
C LEU A 55 -6.58 4.01 -0.19
N ASP A 56 -6.96 3.91 1.10
CA ASP A 56 -6.02 3.92 2.20
C ASP A 56 -5.24 2.61 2.25
N ARG A 57 -4.00 2.70 1.77
CA ARG A 57 -3.03 1.59 1.78
C ARG A 57 -2.32 1.47 3.13
N HIS A 58 -2.61 2.34 4.10
CA HIS A 58 -2.06 2.25 5.46
C HIS A 58 -2.79 1.16 6.27
N SER A 59 -2.88 -0.04 5.70
CA SER A 59 -3.19 -1.26 6.44
C SER A 59 -1.96 -1.83 7.16
N ALA A 60 -0.78 -1.27 6.90
CA ALA A 60 0.42 -1.64 7.62
C ALA A 60 0.26 -1.31 9.11
N LEU A 61 0.63 -2.28 9.96
CA LEU A 61 0.67 -2.11 11.42
C LEU A 61 -0.72 -1.83 12.03
N GLN A 62 -1.77 -2.51 11.56
CA GLN A 62 -3.04 -2.56 12.29
C GLN A 62 -2.80 -3.18 13.68
N GLY A 63 -2.65 -2.33 14.71
CA GLY A 63 -2.34 -2.72 16.09
C GLY A 63 -0.94 -2.28 16.54
N GLU A 64 -0.36 -3.03 17.49
CA GLU A 64 1.01 -2.78 17.93
C GLU A 64 2.00 -3.07 16.79
N ASN A 65 2.94 -2.16 16.56
CA ASN A 65 3.94 -2.33 15.51
C ASN A 65 4.90 -3.47 15.90
N PRO A 66 4.94 -4.62 15.17
CA PRO A 66 5.74 -5.80 15.54
C PRO A 66 7.25 -5.58 15.47
N TYR A 67 7.69 -4.48 14.86
CA TYR A 67 9.09 -4.09 14.78
C TYR A 67 9.53 -3.22 15.96
N LEU A 68 8.57 -2.74 16.78
CA LEU A 68 8.91 -1.99 17.98
C LEU A 68 9.72 -2.85 18.94
N ARG A 69 10.67 -2.20 19.60
CA ARG A 69 11.47 -2.73 20.68
C ARG A 69 11.39 -1.79 21.86
N GLU A 70 11.61 -2.37 23.03
CA GLU A 70 11.81 -1.61 24.25
C GLU A 70 13.05 -0.72 24.13
N ALA A 71 13.06 0.34 24.93
CA ALA A 71 14.28 1.09 25.19
C ALA A 71 15.35 0.14 25.74
N HIS A 72 16.62 0.43 25.45
CA HIS A 72 17.71 -0.36 26.02
C HIS A 72 17.68 -0.23 27.56
N PRO A 73 17.97 -1.28 28.34
CA PRO A 73 17.90 -1.24 29.81
C PRO A 73 18.77 -0.15 30.47
N ALA A 74 19.84 0.26 29.80
CA ALA A 74 20.75 1.32 30.24
C ALA A 74 20.37 2.73 29.70
N ALA A 75 19.21 2.87 29.07
CA ALA A 75 18.74 4.15 28.56
C ALA A 75 18.51 5.18 29.69
N PRO A 76 18.81 6.46 29.46
CA PRO A 76 18.45 7.53 30.38
C PRO A 76 16.94 7.60 30.64
N THR A 77 16.53 8.09 31.81
CA THR A 77 15.10 8.27 32.16
C THR A 77 14.38 9.25 31.22
N SER A 78 15.12 10.16 30.58
CA SER A 78 14.62 11.06 29.54
C SER A 78 14.13 10.32 28.28
N CYS A 79 14.40 9.03 28.13
CA CYS A 79 13.95 8.21 27.01
C CYS A 79 12.52 7.66 27.16
N THR A 80 11.77 8.13 28.16
CA THR A 80 10.37 7.71 28.38
C THR A 80 9.53 7.94 27.11
N GLY A 81 8.86 6.88 26.64
CA GLY A 81 8.01 6.94 25.44
C GLY A 81 8.75 6.79 24.11
N VAL A 82 10.05 6.53 24.12
CA VAL A 82 10.83 6.29 22.89
C VAL A 82 10.27 5.10 22.09
N LYS A 83 10.40 5.17 20.77
CA LYS A 83 10.10 4.07 19.86
C LYS A 83 11.41 3.52 19.29
N CYS A 84 11.82 2.34 19.77
CA CYS A 84 13.03 1.68 19.29
C CYS A 84 12.70 0.59 18.26
N PHE A 85 13.70 0.26 17.45
CA PHE A 85 13.65 -0.76 16.40
C PHE A 85 14.99 -1.49 16.36
N HIS A 86 15.05 -2.67 15.74
CA HIS A 86 16.33 -3.35 15.57
C HIS A 86 17.25 -2.57 14.61
N PRO A 87 18.50 -2.31 14.99
CA PRO A 87 19.46 -1.74 14.08
C PRO A 87 19.96 -2.80 13.10
N GLN A 88 20.02 -2.47 11.81
CA GLN A 88 20.69 -3.30 10.82
C GLN A 88 22.19 -2.96 10.83
N CYS A 89 23.01 -3.88 11.34
CA CYS A 89 24.45 -3.65 11.48
C CYS A 89 25.23 -4.14 10.27
N ALA A 90 26.25 -3.35 9.89
CA ALA A 90 27.24 -3.73 8.89
C ALA A 90 28.12 -4.89 9.40
N PRO A 91 28.82 -5.62 8.50
CA PRO A 91 29.79 -6.63 8.92
C PRO A 91 30.80 -6.09 9.93
N GLY A 92 31.10 -6.87 10.96
CA GLY A 92 31.99 -6.46 12.06
C GLY A 92 31.31 -5.60 13.14
N TYR A 93 30.00 -5.38 13.07
CA TYR A 93 29.21 -4.68 14.09
C TYR A 93 28.04 -5.54 14.57
N SER A 94 27.62 -5.34 15.81
CA SER A 94 26.47 -6.01 16.42
C SER A 94 25.57 -5.01 17.16
N PRO A 95 24.28 -5.31 17.36
CA PRO A 95 23.43 -4.49 18.23
C PRO A 95 24.01 -4.41 19.64
N GLY A 96 24.05 -3.21 20.20
CA GLY A 96 24.50 -2.94 21.56
C GLY A 96 24.17 -1.52 21.99
N HIS A 97 24.67 -1.10 23.15
CA HIS A 97 24.33 0.21 23.71
C HIS A 97 25.45 1.23 23.58
N VAL A 98 25.08 2.47 23.28
CA VAL A 98 25.95 3.64 23.32
C VAL A 98 25.41 4.59 24.39
N GLN A 99 26.29 5.03 25.29
CA GLN A 99 25.91 5.89 26.41
C GLN A 99 25.11 7.11 25.94
N GLY A 100 23.99 7.37 26.61
CA GLY A 100 23.09 8.49 26.30
C GLY A 100 22.08 8.22 25.18
N ARG A 101 22.15 7.06 24.50
CA ARG A 101 21.13 6.65 23.52
C ARG A 101 19.99 5.91 24.21
N CYS A 102 18.80 6.02 23.63
CA CYS A 102 17.62 5.34 24.14
C CYS A 102 17.47 3.90 23.60
N CYS A 103 17.90 3.68 22.36
CA CYS A 103 17.76 2.40 21.66
C CYS A 103 19.12 1.73 21.50
N GLU A 104 19.10 0.46 21.10
CA GLU A 104 20.30 -0.19 20.58
C GLU A 104 20.86 0.56 19.37
N SER A 105 22.18 0.50 19.23
CA SER A 105 22.97 1.02 18.13
C SER A 105 23.92 -0.08 17.66
N CYS A 106 24.47 0.06 16.45
CA CYS A 106 25.53 -0.84 16.02
C CYS A 106 26.84 -0.46 16.70
N VAL A 107 27.36 -1.38 17.51
CA VAL A 107 28.67 -1.26 18.18
C VAL A 107 29.63 -2.27 17.57
N PRO A 108 30.96 -2.03 17.62
CA PRO A 108 31.94 -3.00 17.13
C PRO A 108 31.66 -4.40 17.69
N GLY A 109 31.56 -5.39 16.82
CA GLY A 109 31.30 -6.78 17.18
C GLY A 109 32.44 -7.32 18.03
N ARG A 110 32.11 -8.06 19.09
CA ARG A 110 33.11 -8.81 19.86
C ARG A 110 33.46 -10.10 19.14
#